data_AF-X1SPS7-F1
#
_entry.id   AF-X1SPS7-F1
#
_cell.length_a   1.000
_cell.length_b   1.000
_cell.length_c   1.000
_cell.angle_alpha   90.00
_cell.angle_beta   90.00
_cell.angle_gamma   90.00
#
_symmetry.space_group_name_H-M   'P 1'
#
loop_
_entity.id
_entity.type
_entity.pdbx_description
1 polymer ?
#
loop_
_entity_poly.entity_id
_entity_poly.type
_entity_poly.pdbx_seq_one_letter_code
_entity_poly.pdbx_strand_id
1 'polypeptide(L)'
;HGGGHFTNVPELVEALVKDAPSVIKWLETLGVNWDKNPDCSMHELSGGGASRLRLHSARDYTGLEEMRVLRDEVKNRNISYLEFSPAVELVMDDKGQVAGAILVNLETGELILVRAKAVVLATGGMGRLHIQGFPTTNHYGATADGLVLAYRAGVKLIFIDTMQYHPTGAAYPVQILGQLVTEKVRTLGAQLVNSDGEQFVMPLEPRDVVASTNIRECKERGKGVDTPTGEVGVWLDSPMIDLLRGDGTIARELPAMVRQFNRFNIDITKEP
;
A
#
# COMPACT_ATOMS: atom_id res chain seq x y z
N HIS A 1 14.22 15.45 -11.06
CA HIS A 1 13.58 15.35 -9.74
C HIS A 1 13.66 13.90 -9.29
N GLY A 2 14.46 13.58 -8.26
CA GLY A 2 14.58 12.21 -7.76
C GLY A 2 13.39 11.86 -6.86
N GLY A 3 12.98 10.59 -6.83
CA GLY A 3 11.98 10.11 -5.87
C GLY A 3 12.39 10.45 -4.44
N GLY A 4 11.45 10.94 -3.63
CA GLY A 4 11.69 11.37 -2.24
C GLY A 4 12.45 12.69 -2.09
N HIS A 5 12.43 13.57 -3.10
CA HIS A 5 12.88 14.98 -2.99
C HIS A 5 14.27 15.19 -2.36
N PHE A 6 15.18 14.24 -2.58
CA PHE A 6 16.54 14.24 -2.02
C PHE A 6 16.61 14.20 -0.48
N THR A 7 15.52 13.81 0.20
CA THR A 7 15.49 13.63 1.66
C THR A 7 15.84 12.21 2.11
N ASN A 8 15.92 11.27 1.16
CA ASN A 8 16.27 9.89 1.45
C ASN A 8 17.72 9.77 1.91
N VAL A 9 17.96 8.81 2.80
CA VAL A 9 19.31 8.40 3.24
C VAL A 9 19.95 7.53 2.13
N PRO A 10 20.98 8.01 1.40
CA PRO A 10 21.46 7.35 0.18
C PRO A 10 21.92 5.91 0.37
N GLU A 11 22.59 5.60 1.48
CA GLU A 11 23.08 4.26 1.79
C GLU A 11 21.94 3.26 2.01
N LEU A 12 20.81 3.70 2.58
CA LEU A 12 19.63 2.85 2.76
C LEU A 12 18.90 2.62 1.44
N VAL A 13 18.85 3.63 0.57
CA VAL A 13 18.30 3.49 -0.78
C VAL A 13 19.16 2.51 -1.59
N GLU A 14 20.49 2.63 -1.50
CA GLU A 14 21.42 1.74 -2.20
C GLU A 14 21.24 0.28 -1.77
N ALA A 15 21.17 0.01 -0.45
CA ALA A 15 20.89 -1.32 0.06
C ALA A 15 19.55 -1.86 -0.47
N LEU A 16 18.47 -1.06 -0.38
CA LEU A 16 17.15 -1.44 -0.87
C LEU A 16 17.17 -1.84 -2.36
N VAL A 17 17.77 -1.01 -3.22
CA VAL A 17 17.75 -1.25 -4.68
C VAL A 17 18.68 -2.38 -5.11
N LYS A 18 19.80 -2.58 -4.41
CA LYS A 18 20.75 -3.67 -4.71
C LYS A 18 20.25 -5.02 -4.22
N ASP A 19 19.54 -5.05 -3.09
CA ASP A 19 19.03 -6.29 -2.52
C ASP A 19 17.75 -6.77 -3.23
N ALA A 20 16.96 -5.85 -3.79
CA ALA A 20 15.64 -6.16 -4.38
C ALA A 20 15.64 -7.33 -5.39
N PRO A 21 16.56 -7.44 -6.38
CA PRO A 21 16.57 -8.57 -7.30
C PRO A 21 16.77 -9.92 -6.60
N SER A 22 17.63 -9.96 -5.56
CA SER A 22 17.87 -11.18 -4.79
C SER A 22 16.64 -11.58 -3.96
N VAL A 23 15.93 -10.59 -3.41
CA VAL A 23 14.69 -10.80 -2.64
C VAL A 23 13.57 -11.32 -3.53
N ILE A 24 13.36 -10.74 -4.71
CA ILE A 24 12.37 -11.22 -5.70
C ILE A 24 12.65 -12.67 -6.08
N LYS A 25 13.93 -12.99 -6.33
CA LYS A 25 14.35 -14.36 -6.65
C LYS A 25 14.10 -15.29 -5.47
N TRP A 26 14.43 -14.87 -4.25
CA TRP A 26 14.18 -15.66 -3.05
C TRP A 26 12.68 -15.93 -2.84
N LEU A 27 11.82 -14.92 -2.96
CA LEU A 27 10.38 -15.07 -2.90
C LEU A 27 9.85 -16.05 -3.97
N GLU A 28 10.40 -16.00 -5.18
CA GLU A 28 10.10 -17.00 -6.22
C GLU A 28 10.47 -18.42 -5.76
N THR A 29 11.65 -18.60 -5.14
CA THR A 29 12.07 -19.93 -4.62
C THR A 29 11.19 -20.44 -3.48
N LEU A 30 10.55 -19.54 -2.73
CA LEU A 30 9.59 -19.91 -1.70
C LEU A 30 8.19 -20.22 -2.27
N GLY A 31 7.91 -19.86 -3.52
CA GLY A 31 6.67 -20.17 -4.21
C GLY A 31 5.75 -18.99 -4.52
N VAL A 32 6.27 -17.74 -4.52
CA VAL A 32 5.52 -16.60 -5.06
C VAL A 32 5.39 -16.75 -6.57
N ASN A 33 4.16 -16.67 -7.07
CA ASN A 33 3.86 -16.85 -8.49
C ASN A 33 3.86 -15.51 -9.23
N TRP A 34 5.05 -15.04 -9.60
CA TRP A 34 5.23 -13.82 -10.38
C TRP A 34 4.62 -13.95 -11.78
N ASP A 35 4.08 -12.84 -12.30
CA ASP A 35 3.66 -12.72 -13.68
C ASP A 35 4.87 -12.87 -14.60
N LYS A 36 4.75 -13.76 -15.60
CA LYS A 36 5.80 -14.04 -16.58
C LYS A 36 5.30 -13.85 -18.00
N ASN A 37 6.21 -13.47 -18.87
CA ASN A 37 5.99 -13.48 -20.31
C ASN A 37 5.95 -14.92 -20.84
N PRO A 38 5.46 -15.15 -22.08
CA PRO A 38 5.43 -16.49 -22.69
C PRO A 38 6.80 -17.19 -22.79
N ASP A 39 7.89 -16.43 -22.80
CA ASP A 39 9.27 -16.92 -22.81
C ASP A 39 9.83 -17.20 -21.39
N CYS A 40 8.97 -17.15 -20.36
CA CYS A 40 9.30 -17.29 -18.94
C CYS A 40 10.16 -16.18 -18.33
N SER A 41 10.42 -15.08 -19.05
CA SER A 41 11.00 -13.87 -18.47
C SER A 41 10.00 -13.16 -17.54
N MET A 42 10.49 -12.33 -16.62
CA MET A 42 9.61 -11.56 -15.73
C MET A 42 8.80 -10.56 -16.55
N HIS A 43 7.48 -10.52 -16.31
CA HIS A 43 6.64 -9.47 -16.85
C HIS A 43 6.82 -8.21 -16.00
N GLU A 44 7.35 -7.15 -16.62
CA GLU A 44 7.73 -5.91 -15.93
C GLU A 44 6.87 -4.74 -16.40
N LEU A 45 6.37 -3.98 -15.44
CA LEU A 45 5.57 -2.79 -15.68
C LEU A 45 6.32 -1.54 -15.22
N SER A 46 5.82 -0.37 -15.65
CA SER A 46 6.27 0.92 -15.11
C SER A 46 5.45 1.30 -13.89
N GLY A 47 6.10 1.79 -12.84
CA GLY A 47 5.45 2.46 -11.71
C GLY A 47 5.37 3.98 -11.92
N GLY A 48 4.61 4.66 -11.08
CA GLY A 48 4.56 6.13 -11.05
C GLY A 48 5.95 6.71 -10.79
N GLY A 49 6.37 7.67 -11.62
CA GLY A 49 7.69 8.30 -11.56
C GLY A 49 8.87 7.40 -11.98
N ALA A 50 8.62 6.18 -12.47
CA ALA A 50 9.69 5.29 -12.90
C ALA A 50 10.14 5.57 -14.35
N SER A 51 11.45 5.55 -14.58
CA SER A 51 12.07 5.72 -15.91
C SER A 51 12.40 4.41 -16.62
N ARG A 52 12.15 3.27 -15.96
CA ARG A 52 12.40 1.90 -16.46
C ARG A 52 11.31 0.97 -15.97
N LEU A 53 10.96 -0.02 -16.78
CA LEU A 53 10.13 -1.14 -16.38
C LEU A 53 10.89 -1.93 -15.30
N ARG A 54 10.26 -2.12 -14.14
CA ARG A 54 10.85 -2.81 -12.98
C ARG A 54 9.82 -3.19 -11.92
N LEU A 55 8.54 -2.98 -12.21
CA LEU A 55 7.44 -3.35 -11.31
C LEU A 55 7.05 -4.78 -11.63
N HIS A 56 7.36 -5.69 -10.71
CA HIS A 56 6.92 -7.08 -10.76
C HIS A 56 5.58 -7.23 -10.05
N SER A 57 4.73 -8.11 -10.56
CA SER A 57 3.41 -8.36 -10.00
C SER A 57 3.05 -9.83 -9.98
N ALA A 58 2.09 -10.18 -9.15
CA ALA A 58 1.29 -11.40 -9.29
C ALA A 58 -0.16 -10.96 -9.54
N ARG A 59 -0.51 -10.70 -10.80
CA ARG A 59 -1.74 -10.00 -11.22
C ARG A 59 -1.93 -8.68 -10.46
N ASP A 60 -3.03 -8.55 -9.73
CA ASP A 60 -3.30 -7.46 -8.79
C ASP A 60 -3.39 -7.97 -7.34
N TYR A 61 -2.70 -9.08 -7.03
CA TYR A 61 -2.62 -9.73 -5.70
C TYR A 61 -1.21 -9.83 -5.14
N THR A 62 -0.23 -9.09 -5.65
CA THR A 62 1.19 -9.25 -5.29
C THR A 62 1.43 -9.40 -3.78
N GLY A 63 0.92 -8.45 -2.97
CA GLY A 63 1.09 -8.52 -1.51
C GLY A 63 0.37 -9.70 -0.85
N LEU A 64 -0.77 -10.16 -1.39
CA LEU A 64 -1.45 -11.36 -0.90
C LEU A 64 -0.61 -12.62 -1.18
N GLU A 65 -0.05 -12.73 -2.38
CA GLU A 65 0.81 -13.87 -2.76
C GLU A 65 2.10 -13.92 -1.96
N GLU A 66 2.77 -12.77 -1.77
CA GLU A 66 3.94 -12.67 -0.91
C GLU A 66 3.63 -13.10 0.53
N MET A 67 2.56 -12.54 1.12
CA MET A 67 2.18 -12.85 2.50
C MET A 67 1.70 -14.30 2.67
N ARG A 68 1.01 -14.88 1.69
CA ARG A 68 0.61 -16.29 1.69
C ARG A 68 1.86 -17.16 1.84
N VAL A 69 2.85 -16.95 0.99
CA VAL A 69 4.08 -17.75 0.96
C VAL A 69 4.90 -17.56 2.23
N LEU A 70 5.08 -16.32 2.69
CA LEU A 70 5.84 -16.06 3.92
C LEU A 70 5.15 -16.67 5.16
N ARG A 71 3.83 -16.59 5.25
CA ARG A 71 3.06 -17.23 6.33
C ARG A 71 3.21 -18.75 6.30
N ASP A 72 3.15 -19.35 5.12
CA ASP A 72 3.31 -20.80 4.97
C ASP A 72 4.75 -21.21 5.37
N GLU A 73 5.77 -20.41 5.06
CA GLU A 73 7.15 -20.63 5.51
C GLU A 73 7.34 -20.52 7.03
N VAL A 74 6.67 -19.57 7.69
CA VAL A 74 6.66 -19.47 9.16
C VAL A 74 6.19 -20.78 9.78
N LYS A 75 5.13 -21.38 9.22
CA LYS A 75 4.59 -22.68 9.66
C LYS A 75 5.55 -23.82 9.34
N ASN A 76 6.07 -23.90 8.12
CA ASN A 76 7.00 -24.95 7.69
C ASN A 76 8.27 -25.00 8.54
N ARG A 77 8.74 -23.84 8.99
CA ARG A 77 9.93 -23.70 9.83
C ARG A 77 9.63 -23.84 11.33
N ASN A 78 8.37 -24.10 11.71
CA ASN A 78 7.91 -24.20 13.09
C ASN A 78 8.31 -22.97 13.94
N ILE A 79 8.25 -21.77 13.35
CA ILE A 79 8.49 -20.53 14.08
C ILE A 79 7.30 -20.28 14.99
N SER A 80 7.55 -20.12 16.29
CA SER A 80 6.50 -19.82 17.27
C SER A 80 5.93 -18.41 17.06
N TYR A 81 4.61 -18.29 17.14
CA TYR A 81 3.92 -17.02 17.04
C TYR A 81 2.74 -16.98 18.02
N LEU A 82 2.37 -15.77 18.44
CA LEU A 82 1.20 -15.51 19.28
C LEU A 82 0.25 -14.60 18.50
N GLU A 83 -0.91 -15.11 18.13
CA GLU A 83 -1.96 -14.32 17.49
C GLU A 83 -2.81 -13.60 18.55
N PHE A 84 -3.54 -12.57 18.13
CA PHE A 84 -4.46 -11.81 19.00
C PHE A 84 -3.82 -11.32 20.32
N SER A 85 -2.50 -11.08 20.29
CA SER A 85 -1.70 -10.74 21.47
C SER A 85 -0.85 -9.49 21.19
N PRO A 86 -1.44 -8.31 20.98
CA PRO A 86 -0.68 -7.09 20.73
C PRO A 86 0.26 -6.76 21.90
N ALA A 87 1.46 -6.28 21.57
CA ALA A 87 2.39 -5.73 22.55
C ALA A 87 1.87 -4.37 23.05
N VAL A 88 1.84 -4.18 24.36
CA VAL A 88 1.36 -2.94 25.01
C VAL A 88 2.46 -2.17 25.73
N GLU A 89 3.58 -2.83 26.04
CA GLU A 89 4.75 -2.18 26.63
C GLU A 89 6.05 -2.94 26.29
N LEU A 90 7.15 -2.22 26.14
CA LEU A 90 8.50 -2.81 26.06
C LEU A 90 9.08 -2.96 27.46
N VAL A 91 9.68 -4.11 27.73
CA VAL A 91 10.33 -4.36 29.02
C VAL A 91 11.78 -3.92 28.90
N MET A 92 12.23 -3.09 29.82
CA MET A 92 13.61 -2.61 29.89
C MET A 92 14.35 -3.28 31.06
N ASP A 93 15.64 -3.54 30.91
CA ASP A 93 16.52 -3.97 32.00
C ASP A 93 17.02 -2.78 32.85
N ASP A 94 17.82 -3.09 33.87
CA ASP A 94 18.44 -2.12 34.77
C ASP A 94 19.46 -1.18 34.09
N LYS A 95 19.88 -1.51 32.87
CA LYS A 95 20.81 -0.74 32.04
C LYS A 95 20.08 0.05 30.95
N GLY A 96 18.76 0.01 30.90
CA GLY A 96 17.95 0.69 29.88
C GLY A 96 17.96 -0.01 28.52
N GLN A 97 18.30 -1.29 28.45
CA GLN A 97 18.22 -2.11 27.23
C GLN A 97 16.89 -2.84 27.16
N VAL A 98 16.42 -3.14 25.95
CA VAL A 98 15.20 -3.94 25.78
C VAL A 98 15.45 -5.39 26.21
N ALA A 99 14.57 -5.91 27.06
CA ALA A 99 14.60 -7.26 27.62
C ALA A 99 13.35 -8.09 27.28
N GLY A 100 12.43 -7.53 26.48
CA GLY A 100 11.21 -8.20 26.10
C GLY A 100 10.04 -7.24 25.85
N ALA A 101 8.83 -7.79 25.95
CA ALA A 101 7.60 -7.03 25.84
C ALA A 101 6.49 -7.64 26.73
N ILE A 102 5.56 -6.79 27.14
CA ILE A 102 4.28 -7.19 27.73
C ILE A 102 3.25 -7.19 26.61
N LEU A 103 2.57 -8.31 26.43
CA LEU A 103 1.47 -8.47 25.48
C LEU A 103 0.16 -8.61 26.27
N VAL A 104 -0.96 -8.31 25.63
CA VAL A 104 -2.30 -8.60 26.18
C VAL A 104 -3.02 -9.57 25.27
N ASN A 105 -3.50 -10.69 25.78
CA ASN A 105 -4.37 -11.58 25.02
C ASN A 105 -5.75 -10.92 24.87
N LEU A 106 -6.19 -10.67 23.63
CA LEU A 106 -7.46 -9.98 23.38
C LEU A 106 -8.71 -10.81 23.70
N GLU A 107 -8.59 -12.13 23.77
CA GLU A 107 -9.70 -13.03 24.10
C GLU A 107 -9.90 -13.16 25.61
N THR A 108 -8.81 -13.28 26.37
CA THR A 108 -8.85 -13.52 27.83
C THR A 108 -8.59 -12.28 28.68
N GLY A 109 -7.95 -11.24 28.12
CA GLY A 109 -7.47 -10.07 28.85
C GLY A 109 -6.20 -10.31 29.66
N GLU A 110 -5.61 -11.51 29.61
CA GLU A 110 -4.42 -11.84 30.38
C GLU A 110 -3.16 -11.16 29.82
N LEU A 111 -2.29 -10.74 30.73
CA LEU A 111 -0.98 -10.18 30.38
C LEU A 111 0.04 -11.30 30.20
N ILE A 112 0.79 -11.25 29.11
CA ILE A 112 1.83 -12.21 28.76
C ILE A 112 3.18 -11.50 28.76
N LEU A 113 4.11 -11.98 29.58
CA LEU A 113 5.50 -11.52 29.56
C LEU A 113 6.31 -12.35 28.58
N VAL A 114 6.79 -11.72 27.51
CA VAL A 114 7.74 -12.33 26.56
C VAL A 114 9.13 -11.77 26.85
N ARG A 115 10.05 -12.64 27.30
CA ARG A 115 11.46 -12.29 27.51
C ARG A 115 12.25 -12.51 26.24
N ALA A 116 13.03 -11.52 25.81
CA ALA A 116 13.85 -11.60 24.61
C ALA A 116 15.14 -10.81 24.76
N LYS A 117 16.22 -11.28 24.10
CA LYS A 117 17.50 -10.55 24.04
C LYS A 117 17.49 -9.41 23.02
N ALA A 118 16.54 -9.45 22.08
CA ALA A 118 16.35 -8.44 21.04
C ALA A 118 14.87 -8.40 20.68
N VAL A 119 14.36 -7.21 20.38
CA VAL A 119 12.98 -6.99 19.95
C VAL A 119 13.01 -6.23 18.62
N VAL A 120 12.29 -6.75 17.62
CA VAL A 120 12.12 -6.10 16.32
C VAL A 120 10.67 -5.62 16.22
N LEU A 121 10.47 -4.33 16.01
CA LEU A 121 9.16 -3.74 15.77
C LEU A 121 8.90 -3.68 14.27
N ALA A 122 7.98 -4.51 13.80
CA ALA A 122 7.50 -4.56 12.42
C ALA A 122 5.97 -4.37 12.37
N THR A 123 5.49 -3.34 13.06
CA THR A 123 4.07 -3.16 13.45
C THR A 123 3.22 -2.40 12.43
N GLY A 124 3.78 -2.09 11.25
CA GLY A 124 3.08 -1.32 10.22
C GLY A 124 3.10 0.19 10.47
N GLY A 125 2.16 0.89 9.84
CA GLY A 125 2.12 2.36 9.80
C GLY A 125 1.09 2.99 10.74
N MET A 126 0.80 4.28 10.49
CA MET A 126 -0.14 5.10 11.27
C MET A 126 -1.34 5.62 10.47
N GLY A 127 -1.68 4.96 9.37
CA GLY A 127 -2.70 5.46 8.44
C GLY A 127 -4.11 5.58 9.03
N ARG A 128 -4.39 4.95 10.18
CA ARG A 128 -5.68 5.08 10.89
C ARG A 128 -5.78 6.32 11.77
N LEU A 129 -4.72 7.12 11.87
CA LEU A 129 -4.80 8.45 12.47
C LEU A 129 -5.48 9.48 11.55
N HIS A 130 -5.78 9.11 10.30
CA HIS A 130 -6.50 9.96 9.34
C HIS A 130 -5.93 11.38 9.27
N ILE A 131 -4.62 11.47 9.04
CA ILE A 131 -3.90 12.74 8.97
C ILE A 131 -4.59 13.64 7.93
N GLN A 132 -4.89 14.88 8.32
CA GLN A 132 -5.67 15.86 7.54
C GLN A 132 -7.11 15.43 7.18
N GLY A 133 -7.67 14.44 7.86
CA GLY A 133 -9.05 13.99 7.67
C GLY A 133 -9.28 13.18 6.40
N PHE A 134 -8.23 12.78 5.67
CA PHE A 134 -8.39 11.97 4.49
C PHE A 134 -8.78 10.51 4.82
N PRO A 135 -9.59 9.86 3.96
CA PRO A 135 -9.80 8.42 4.01
C PRO A 135 -8.47 7.65 3.89
N THR A 136 -8.45 6.41 4.39
CA THR A 136 -7.24 5.59 4.46
C THR A 136 -7.41 4.25 3.77
N THR A 137 -6.38 3.83 3.04
CA THR A 137 -6.28 2.49 2.45
C THR A 137 -5.86 1.43 3.48
N ASN A 138 -5.48 1.87 4.69
CA ASN A 138 -4.86 1.01 5.68
C ASN A 138 -5.88 0.11 6.38
N HIS A 139 -5.43 -1.09 6.76
CA HIS A 139 -6.17 -1.96 7.67
C HIS A 139 -6.44 -1.25 9.00
N TYR A 140 -7.46 -1.70 9.75
CA TYR A 140 -7.83 -1.11 11.05
C TYR A 140 -6.71 -1.17 12.10
N GLY A 141 -5.73 -2.06 11.94
CA GLY A 141 -4.58 -2.20 12.84
C GLY A 141 -3.42 -1.22 12.59
N ALA A 142 -3.49 -0.32 11.61
CA ALA A 142 -2.41 0.63 11.32
C ALA A 142 -2.49 1.88 12.23
N THR A 143 -2.38 1.67 13.54
CA THR A 143 -2.67 2.65 14.60
C THR A 143 -1.42 3.26 15.24
N ALA A 144 -0.24 3.07 14.65
CA ALA A 144 1.05 3.58 15.15
C ALA A 144 1.57 2.94 16.45
N ASP A 145 1.01 1.81 16.90
CA ASP A 145 1.31 1.22 18.22
C ASP A 145 2.81 1.04 18.46
N GLY A 146 3.54 0.44 17.50
CA GLY A 146 4.99 0.26 17.65
C GLY A 146 5.79 1.56 17.63
N LEU A 147 5.31 2.61 16.97
CA LEU A 147 5.96 3.93 17.03
C LEU A 147 5.81 4.53 18.43
N VAL A 148 4.64 4.38 19.05
CA VAL A 148 4.38 4.81 20.43
C VAL A 148 5.24 4.00 21.41
N LEU A 149 5.33 2.68 21.25
CA LEU A 149 6.19 1.82 22.06
C LEU A 149 7.67 2.24 21.96
N ALA A 150 8.17 2.43 20.73
CA ALA A 150 9.53 2.88 20.51
C ALA A 150 9.81 4.24 21.14
N TYR A 151 8.90 5.20 20.96
CA TYR A 151 9.01 6.53 21.56
C TYR A 151 9.07 6.48 23.10
N ARG A 152 8.21 5.67 23.73
CA ARG A 152 8.21 5.48 25.19
C ARG A 152 9.51 4.86 25.71
N ALA A 153 10.13 3.99 24.91
CA ALA A 153 11.44 3.43 25.20
C ALA A 153 12.61 4.40 24.92
N GLY A 154 12.34 5.66 24.56
CA GLY A 154 13.36 6.67 24.30
C GLY A 154 13.97 6.60 22.89
N VAL A 155 13.41 5.80 21.98
CA VAL A 155 13.89 5.72 20.60
C VAL A 155 13.47 6.97 19.82
N LYS A 156 14.42 7.59 19.15
CA LYS A 156 14.16 8.74 18.28
C LYS A 156 13.37 8.30 17.04
N LEU A 157 12.19 8.87 16.87
CA LEU A 157 11.43 8.76 15.62
C LEU A 157 11.93 9.77 14.59
N ILE A 158 11.92 9.38 13.32
CA ILE A 158 12.34 10.22 12.19
C ILE A 158 11.22 10.27 11.14
N PHE A 159 11.13 11.38 10.40
CA PHE A 159 10.19 11.57 9.29
C PHE A 159 8.70 11.35 9.64
N ILE A 160 8.31 11.56 10.90
CA ILE A 160 6.91 11.40 11.36
C ILE A 160 5.93 12.40 10.72
N ASP A 161 6.48 13.48 10.15
CA ASP A 161 5.79 14.52 9.40
C ASP A 161 5.58 14.17 7.92
N THR A 162 6.16 13.06 7.45
CA THR A 162 6.01 12.62 6.07
C THR A 162 4.86 11.61 5.93
N MET A 163 3.82 12.00 5.20
CA MET A 163 2.67 11.16 4.89
C MET A 163 2.48 11.04 3.39
N GLN A 164 2.31 9.82 2.89
CA GLN A 164 1.96 9.57 1.51
C GLN A 164 0.44 9.41 1.36
N TYR A 165 -0.16 10.22 0.50
CA TYR A 165 -1.52 10.02 0.02
C TYR A 165 -1.47 9.26 -1.30
N HIS A 166 -2.20 8.15 -1.40
CA HIS A 166 -2.32 7.45 -2.67
C HIS A 166 -3.26 8.24 -3.59
N PRO A 167 -2.91 8.51 -4.86
CA PRO A 167 -3.74 9.34 -5.74
C PRO A 167 -5.13 8.78 -6.02
N THR A 168 -5.27 7.46 -5.98
CA THR A 168 -6.49 6.73 -6.37
C THR A 168 -6.99 5.86 -5.22
N GLY A 169 -7.47 6.50 -4.15
CA GLY A 169 -8.35 5.87 -3.17
C GLY A 169 -9.80 6.04 -3.60
N ALA A 170 -10.65 5.03 -3.43
CA ALA A 170 -12.05 5.12 -3.85
C ALA A 170 -12.78 6.20 -3.05
N ALA A 171 -13.38 7.16 -3.74
CA ALA A 171 -14.28 8.17 -3.14
C ALA A 171 -15.74 7.67 -3.09
N TYR A 172 -16.08 6.71 -3.96
CA TYR A 172 -17.38 6.09 -4.04
C TYR A 172 -17.23 4.62 -4.48
N PRO A 173 -18.08 3.69 -4.02
CA PRO A 173 -19.14 3.88 -3.02
C PRO A 173 -18.61 3.95 -1.58
N VAL A 174 -19.42 4.51 -0.68
CA VAL A 174 -19.02 4.80 0.72
C VAL A 174 -18.52 3.58 1.49
N GLN A 175 -18.99 2.39 1.15
CA GLN A 175 -18.59 1.11 1.76
C GLN A 175 -17.11 0.79 1.52
N ILE A 176 -16.52 1.36 0.46
CA ILE A 176 -15.10 1.20 0.13
C ILE A 176 -14.36 2.54 0.15
N LEU A 177 -14.90 3.55 0.85
CA LEU A 177 -14.27 4.85 0.96
C LEU A 177 -12.83 4.73 1.46
N GLY A 178 -11.89 5.27 0.70
CA GLY A 178 -10.45 5.18 0.97
C GLY A 178 -9.82 3.83 0.60
N GLN A 179 -10.57 2.83 0.14
CA GLN A 179 -9.99 1.57 -0.32
C GLN A 179 -9.12 1.81 -1.55
N LEU A 180 -7.99 1.09 -1.62
CA LEU A 180 -7.02 1.25 -2.67
C LEU A 180 -7.58 0.84 -4.03
N VAL A 181 -7.45 1.74 -5.02
CA VAL A 181 -7.45 1.37 -6.43
C VAL A 181 -5.99 1.35 -6.89
N THR A 182 -5.50 0.16 -7.27
CA THR A 182 -4.07 -0.09 -7.50
C THR A 182 -3.47 0.85 -8.55
N GLU A 183 -2.22 1.27 -8.35
CA GLU A 183 -1.46 2.05 -9.34
C GLU A 183 -1.38 1.36 -10.71
N LYS A 184 -1.47 0.01 -10.74
CA LYS A 184 -1.52 -0.77 -11.98
C LYS A 184 -2.64 -0.30 -12.92
N VAL A 185 -3.77 0.22 -12.40
CA VAL A 185 -4.86 0.79 -13.22
C VAL A 185 -4.35 1.96 -14.06
N ARG A 186 -3.61 2.90 -13.45
CA ARG A 186 -2.99 4.03 -14.17
C ARG A 186 -1.87 3.55 -15.11
N THR A 187 -1.04 2.60 -14.69
CA THR A 187 0.01 1.99 -15.54
C THR A 187 -0.54 1.35 -16.81
N LEU A 188 -1.74 0.75 -16.73
CA LEU A 188 -2.38 0.12 -17.87
C LEU A 188 -3.04 1.13 -18.81
N GLY A 189 -3.21 2.39 -18.41
CA GLY A 189 -3.66 3.46 -19.30
C GLY A 189 -4.85 4.26 -18.80
N ALA A 190 -5.38 3.98 -17.61
CA ALA A 190 -6.48 4.76 -17.06
C ALA A 190 -6.08 6.22 -16.84
N GLN A 191 -6.98 7.13 -17.20
CA GLN A 191 -6.76 8.57 -17.08
C GLN A 191 -7.48 9.14 -15.86
N LEU A 192 -6.91 10.19 -15.27
CA LEU A 192 -7.59 10.98 -14.26
C LEU A 192 -8.30 12.13 -14.97
N VAL A 193 -9.62 12.17 -14.88
CA VAL A 193 -10.45 13.19 -15.53
C VAL A 193 -11.33 13.91 -14.51
N ASN A 194 -11.50 15.22 -14.71
CA ASN A 194 -12.28 16.07 -13.82
C ASN A 194 -13.79 16.02 -14.16
N SER A 195 -14.59 16.85 -13.48
CA SER A 195 -16.04 16.94 -13.72
C SER A 195 -16.42 17.32 -15.16
N ASP A 196 -15.52 17.99 -15.88
CA ASP A 196 -15.73 18.44 -17.26
C ASP A 196 -15.28 17.38 -18.29
N GLY A 197 -14.77 16.23 -17.83
CA GLY A 197 -14.19 15.19 -18.67
C GLY A 197 -12.79 15.53 -19.19
N GLU A 198 -12.13 16.55 -18.64
CA GLU A 198 -10.79 16.96 -19.05
C GLU A 198 -9.73 16.17 -18.28
N GLN A 199 -8.72 15.65 -18.98
CA GLN A 199 -7.51 15.15 -18.36
C GLN A 199 -6.69 16.33 -17.84
N PHE A 200 -6.45 16.38 -16.53
CA PHE A 200 -5.79 17.51 -15.87
C PHE A 200 -4.42 17.16 -15.26
N VAL A 201 -4.03 15.88 -15.28
CA VAL A 201 -2.74 15.39 -14.80
C VAL A 201 -2.29 14.15 -15.58
N MET A 202 -0.98 14.01 -15.77
CA MET A 202 -0.39 12.80 -16.35
C MET A 202 -0.43 11.67 -15.30
N PRO A 203 -1.09 10.52 -15.56
CA PRO A 203 -1.37 9.53 -14.52
C PRO A 203 -0.14 8.86 -13.90
N LEU A 204 1.02 8.89 -14.58
CA LEU A 204 2.26 8.25 -14.13
C LEU A 204 3.31 9.24 -13.59
N GLU A 205 2.91 10.47 -13.30
CA GLU A 205 3.72 11.38 -12.48
C GLU A 205 3.94 10.81 -11.06
N PRO A 206 4.94 11.31 -10.32
CA PRO A 206 5.13 10.94 -8.92
C PRO A 206 3.85 11.10 -8.10
N ARG A 207 3.62 10.18 -7.15
CA ARG A 207 2.35 10.11 -6.40
C ARG A 207 2.00 11.41 -5.68
N ASP A 208 2.97 12.11 -5.12
CA ASP A 208 2.78 13.40 -4.47
C ASP A 208 2.30 14.48 -5.44
N VAL A 209 2.82 14.48 -6.68
CA VAL A 209 2.35 15.38 -7.75
C VAL A 209 0.91 15.04 -8.13
N VAL A 210 0.59 13.77 -8.38
CA VAL A 210 -0.77 13.37 -8.79
C VAL A 210 -1.76 13.62 -7.66
N ALA A 211 -1.46 13.23 -6.42
CA ALA A 211 -2.35 13.42 -5.28
C ALA A 211 -2.59 14.91 -4.97
N SER A 212 -1.53 15.74 -4.97
CA SER A 212 -1.69 17.19 -4.76
C SER A 212 -2.47 17.85 -5.90
N THR A 213 -2.31 17.38 -7.13
CA THR A 213 -3.06 17.89 -8.28
C THR A 213 -4.54 17.51 -8.17
N ASN A 214 -4.87 16.27 -7.79
CA ASN A 214 -6.26 15.85 -7.53
C ASN A 214 -6.90 16.72 -6.44
N ILE A 215 -6.19 16.95 -5.32
CA ILE A 215 -6.70 17.79 -4.22
C ILE A 215 -6.95 19.22 -4.71
N ARG A 216 -6.03 19.80 -5.49
CA ARG A 216 -6.18 21.15 -6.06
C ARG A 216 -7.36 21.23 -7.04
N GLU A 217 -7.52 20.22 -7.90
CA GLU A 217 -8.61 20.13 -8.87
C GLU A 217 -9.97 20.14 -8.16
N CYS A 218 -10.12 19.36 -7.08
CA CYS A 218 -11.35 19.33 -6.30
C CYS A 218 -11.55 20.60 -5.45
N LYS A 219 -10.56 21.02 -4.65
CA LYS A 219 -10.75 22.04 -3.61
C LYS A 219 -10.56 23.48 -4.09
N GLU A 220 -9.56 23.73 -4.92
CA GLU A 220 -9.21 25.10 -5.35
C GLU A 220 -9.89 25.47 -6.66
N ARG A 221 -9.98 24.53 -7.60
CA ARG A 221 -10.56 24.74 -8.93
C ARG A 221 -12.06 24.43 -8.99
N GLY A 222 -12.59 23.70 -8.01
CA GLY A 222 -14.01 23.31 -7.97
C GLY A 222 -14.43 22.40 -9.11
N LYS A 223 -13.49 21.65 -9.71
CA LYS A 223 -13.73 20.72 -10.82
C LYS A 223 -13.78 19.26 -10.36
N GLY A 224 -14.07 19.05 -9.08
CA GLY A 224 -14.29 17.72 -8.52
C GLY A 224 -15.66 17.17 -8.87
N VAL A 225 -15.83 15.87 -8.67
CA VAL A 225 -17.09 15.14 -8.81
C VAL A 225 -17.67 14.92 -7.43
N ASP A 226 -18.85 15.49 -7.17
CA ASP A 226 -19.60 15.24 -5.95
C ASP A 226 -20.21 13.84 -5.97
N THR A 227 -19.91 13.06 -4.95
CA THR A 227 -20.53 11.74 -4.76
C THR A 227 -21.87 11.88 -4.02
N PRO A 228 -22.80 10.92 -4.18
CA PRO A 228 -24.06 10.92 -3.41
C PRO A 228 -23.87 10.90 -1.88
N THR A 229 -22.67 10.57 -1.40
CA THR A 229 -22.32 10.47 0.01
C THR A 229 -21.60 11.71 0.56
N GLY A 230 -21.46 12.77 -0.25
CA GLY A 230 -20.86 14.04 0.16
C GLY A 230 -19.32 14.09 0.08
N GLU A 231 -18.68 13.02 -0.39
CA GLU A 231 -17.27 13.03 -0.75
C GLU A 231 -17.08 13.69 -2.11
N VAL A 232 -15.90 14.30 -2.33
CA VAL A 232 -15.54 14.92 -3.61
C VAL A 232 -14.29 14.23 -4.16
N GLY A 233 -14.39 13.72 -5.39
CA GLY A 233 -13.32 12.99 -6.05
C GLY A 233 -13.06 13.47 -7.49
N VAL A 234 -12.29 12.68 -8.22
CA VAL A 234 -12.13 12.78 -9.68
C VAL A 234 -12.41 11.41 -10.27
N TRP A 235 -12.74 11.34 -11.54
CA TRP A 235 -12.94 10.08 -12.25
C TRP A 235 -11.60 9.40 -12.55
N LEU A 236 -11.59 8.07 -12.51
CA LEU A 236 -10.48 7.26 -12.99
C LEU A 236 -10.97 6.44 -14.17
N ASP A 237 -10.78 6.97 -15.38
CA ASP A 237 -11.26 6.38 -16.63
C ASP A 237 -10.55 5.06 -16.95
N SER A 238 -11.00 3.97 -16.30
CA SER A 238 -10.52 2.62 -16.54
C SER A 238 -10.95 2.02 -17.88
N PRO A 239 -12.13 2.33 -18.47
CA PRO A 239 -12.46 1.88 -19.83
C PRO A 239 -11.39 2.22 -20.88
N MET A 240 -10.67 3.33 -20.70
CA MET A 240 -9.50 3.70 -21.53
C MET A 240 -8.44 2.59 -21.63
N ILE A 241 -8.31 1.73 -20.61
CA ILE A 241 -7.36 0.60 -20.63
C ILE A 241 -7.68 -0.37 -21.77
N ASP A 242 -8.94 -0.78 -21.91
CA ASP A 242 -9.35 -1.72 -22.96
C ASP A 242 -9.27 -1.05 -24.34
N LEU A 243 -9.61 0.24 -24.45
CA LEU A 243 -9.45 1.00 -25.69
C LEU A 243 -7.98 1.06 -26.16
N LEU A 244 -7.03 1.22 -25.23
CA LEU A 244 -5.61 1.34 -25.56
C LEU A 244 -4.89 0.00 -25.74
N ARG A 245 -5.35 -1.06 -25.05
CA ARG A 245 -4.64 -2.35 -24.96
C ARG A 245 -5.43 -3.54 -25.52
N GLY A 246 -6.65 -3.31 -25.99
CA GLY A 246 -7.56 -4.30 -26.52
C GLY A 246 -8.53 -4.83 -25.48
N ASP A 247 -9.73 -5.19 -25.96
CA ASP A 247 -10.86 -5.65 -25.17
C ASP A 247 -10.50 -6.79 -24.20
N GLY A 248 -11.03 -6.70 -22.98
CA GLY A 248 -10.83 -7.71 -21.94
C GLY A 248 -9.49 -7.62 -21.21
N THR A 249 -8.70 -6.57 -21.45
CA THR A 249 -7.44 -6.34 -20.74
C THR A 249 -7.69 -6.06 -19.26
N ILE A 250 -8.69 -5.25 -18.91
CA ILE A 250 -9.07 -4.97 -17.52
C ILE A 250 -9.41 -6.27 -16.78
N ALA A 251 -10.27 -7.11 -17.35
CA ALA A 251 -10.67 -8.38 -16.74
C ALA A 251 -9.50 -9.35 -16.52
N ARG A 252 -8.54 -9.35 -17.47
CA ARG A 252 -7.36 -10.22 -17.41
C ARG A 252 -6.29 -9.70 -16.43
N GLU A 253 -6.03 -8.40 -16.43
CA GLU A 253 -4.92 -7.80 -15.69
C GLU A 253 -5.28 -7.27 -14.30
N LEU A 254 -6.55 -6.95 -14.08
CA LEU A 254 -7.11 -6.36 -12.86
C LEU A 254 -8.33 -7.15 -12.31
N PRO A 255 -8.25 -8.49 -12.20
CA PRO A 255 -9.38 -9.30 -11.79
C PRO A 255 -9.86 -9.02 -10.35
N ALA A 256 -9.01 -8.52 -9.44
CA ALA A 256 -9.45 -8.10 -8.10
C ALA A 256 -10.32 -6.85 -8.17
N MET A 257 -9.89 -5.85 -8.95
CA MET A 257 -10.61 -4.60 -9.10
C MET A 257 -11.99 -4.83 -9.73
N VAL A 258 -12.06 -5.65 -10.79
CA VAL A 258 -13.36 -6.02 -11.39
C VAL A 258 -14.29 -6.65 -10.36
N ARG A 259 -13.79 -7.62 -9.56
CA ARG A 259 -14.61 -8.24 -8.50
C ARG A 259 -14.97 -7.27 -7.38
N GLN A 260 -14.09 -6.34 -7.04
CA GLN A 260 -14.32 -5.36 -5.99
C GLN A 260 -15.47 -4.42 -6.35
N PHE A 261 -15.45 -3.82 -7.55
CA PHE A 261 -16.45 -2.86 -7.98
C PHE A 261 -17.76 -3.50 -8.45
N ASN A 262 -17.70 -4.71 -9.03
CA ASN A 262 -18.92 -5.46 -9.38
C ASN A 262 -19.80 -5.78 -8.16
N ARG A 263 -19.24 -5.90 -6.94
CA ARG A 263 -20.03 -6.06 -5.70
C ARG A 263 -20.95 -4.88 -5.41
N PHE A 264 -20.68 -3.74 -6.03
CA PHE A 264 -21.46 -2.51 -5.91
C PHE A 264 -22.18 -2.15 -7.22
N ASN A 265 -22.27 -3.10 -8.16
CA ASN A 265 -22.85 -2.91 -9.49
C ASN A 265 -22.17 -1.82 -10.33
N ILE A 266 -20.85 -1.63 -10.13
CA ILE A 266 -20.03 -0.72 -10.94
C ILE A 266 -19.18 -1.58 -11.87
N ASP A 267 -19.43 -1.46 -13.18
CA ASP A 267 -18.66 -2.15 -14.22
C ASP A 267 -17.52 -1.26 -14.70
N ILE A 268 -16.33 -1.43 -14.10
CA ILE A 268 -15.14 -0.64 -14.42
C ILE A 268 -14.62 -0.84 -15.85
N THR A 269 -15.18 -1.78 -16.61
CA THR A 269 -14.89 -1.95 -18.05
C THR A 269 -15.70 -0.98 -18.93
N LYS A 270 -16.73 -0.36 -18.38
CA LYS A 270 -17.64 0.55 -19.09
C LYS A 270 -17.76 1.92 -18.44
N GLU A 271 -17.52 2.00 -17.14
CA GLU A 271 -17.69 3.21 -16.34
C GLU A 271 -16.39 3.56 -15.59
N PRO A 272 -16.10 4.86 -15.38
CA PRO A 272 -14.92 5.36 -14.67
C PRO A 272 -15.03 5.35 -13.13
#